data_AF-A0A0M0T498-F1
#
_entry.id   AF-A0A0M0T498-F1
#
_cell.length_a   1.000
_cell.length_b   1.000
_cell.length_c   1.000
_cell.angle_alpha   90.00
_cell.angle_beta   90.00
_cell.angle_gamma   90.00
#
_symmetry.space_group_name_H-M   'P 1'
#
loop_
_entity.id
_entity.type
_entity.pdbx_description
1 polymer ?
#
loop_
_entity_poly.entity_id
_entity_poly.type
_entity_poly.pdbx_seq_one_letter_code
_entity_poly.pdbx_strand_id
1 'polypeptide(L)' 'MIVEKYYPFEFSVEESIPAPLARELIAIKQVLVAIIATDYEKRQVIVDGLSKSDCPIIKNIVDNIKLIDEAQHQ' A
#
# COMPACT_ATOMS: atom_id res chain seq x y z
N MET A 1 15.72 18.97 -9.48
CA MET A 1 14.41 18.73 -10.11
C MET A 1 13.77 17.59 -9.33
N ILE A 2 12.73 17.87 -8.55
CA ILE A 2 12.01 16.81 -7.82
C ILE A 2 11.17 16.10 -8.88
N VAL A 3 11.48 14.84 -9.17
CA VAL A 3 10.64 14.03 -10.05
C VAL A 3 9.46 13.58 -9.21
N GLU A 4 8.29 14.18 -9.42
CA GLU A 4 7.06 13.74 -8.80
C GLU A 4 6.70 12.35 -9.34
N LYS A 5 6.78 11.34 -8.47
CA LYS A 5 6.50 9.95 -8.82
C LYS A 5 5.12 9.58 -8.29
N TYR A 6 4.18 9.40 -9.21
CA TYR A 6 2.80 9.04 -8.88
C TYR A 6 2.65 7.52 -8.94
N TYR A 7 2.15 6.94 -7.86
CA TYR A 7 1.86 5.51 -7.77
C TYR A 7 0.34 5.29 -7.79
N PRO A 8 -0.20 4.52 -8.74
CA PRO A 8 -1.63 4.24 -8.85
C PRO A 8 -2.02 3.11 -7.89
N PHE A 9 -1.98 3.37 -6.58
CA PHE A 9 -2.42 2.37 -5.59
C PHE A 9 -3.93 2.14 -5.68
N GLU A 10 -4.34 0.88 -5.56
CA GLU A 10 -5.75 0.48 -5.52
C GLU A 10 -6.07 -0.16 -4.17
N PHE A 11 -7.04 0.38 -3.43
CA PHE A 11 -7.43 -0.15 -2.14
C PHE A 11 -8.86 -0.69 -2.16
N SER A 12 -9.02 -1.96 -1.80
CA SER A 12 -10.35 -2.55 -1.61
C SER A 12 -10.90 -2.28 -0.21
N VAL A 13 -12.22 -2.12 -0.13
CA VAL A 13 -13.00 -1.93 1.10
C VAL A 13 -14.28 -2.76 0.97
N GLU A 14 -14.77 -3.32 2.07
CA GLU A 14 -16.04 -4.05 2.07
C GLU A 14 -17.23 -3.12 1.77
N GLU A 15 -18.19 -3.59 0.97
CA GLU A 15 -19.38 -2.81 0.59
C GLU A 15 -20.28 -2.44 1.78
N SER A 16 -20.17 -3.19 2.88
CA SER A 16 -20.88 -2.94 4.13
C SER A 16 -20.45 -1.65 4.83
N ILE A 17 -19.26 -1.12 4.49
CA ILE A 17 -18.67 0.05 5.13
C ILE A 17 -19.26 1.34 4.52
N PRO A 18 -19.81 2.27 5.34
CA PRO A 18 -20.34 3.53 4.83
C PRO A 18 -19.29 4.32 4.03
N ALA A 19 -19.70 4.89 2.90
CA ALA A 19 -18.79 5.58 1.98
C ALA A 19 -17.89 6.67 2.62
N PRO A 20 -18.36 7.50 3.59
CA PRO A 20 -17.47 8.44 4.27
C PRO A 20 -16.33 7.75 5.01
N LEU A 21 -16.64 6.69 5.76
CA LEU A 21 -15.65 5.91 6.51
C LEU A 21 -14.71 5.16 5.57
N ALA A 22 -15.22 4.61 4.47
CA ALA A 22 -14.39 3.96 3.46
C ALA A 22 -13.32 4.91 2.90
N ARG A 23 -13.66 6.18 2.64
CA ARG A 23 -12.72 7.19 2.15
C ARG A 23 -11.64 7.52 3.19
N GLU A 24 -12.00 7.64 4.46
CA GLU A 24 -11.03 7.87 5.54
C GLU A 24 -10.06 6.68 5.69
N LEU A 25 -10.58 5.45 5.61
CA LEU A 25 -9.75 4.24 5.64
C LEU A 25 -8.78 4.18 4.46
N ILE A 26 -9.23 4.54 3.25
CA ILE A 26 -8.37 4.62 2.06
C ILE A 26 -7.27 5.66 2.27
N ALA A 27 -7.61 6.86 2.78
CA ALA A 27 -6.64 7.91 3.03
C ALA A 27 -5.55 7.47 4.03
N ILE A 28 -5.93 6.78 5.11
CA ILE A 28 -4.98 6.23 6.09
C ILE A 28 -4.05 5.19 5.43
N LYS A 29 -4.62 4.26 4.64
CA LYS A 29 -3.83 3.27 3.91
C LYS A 29 -2.82 3.93 2.95
N GLN A 30 -3.22 4.99 2.25
CA GLN A 30 -2.33 5.76 1.37
C GLN A 30 -1.14 6.35 2.15
N VAL A 31 -1.39 6.97 3.30
CA VAL A 31 -0.33 7.55 4.15
C VAL A 31 0.62 6.48 4.66
N LEU A 32 0.10 5.34 5.13
CA LEU A 32 0.92 4.22 5.60
C LEU A 32 1.84 3.68 4.51
N VAL A 33 1.31 3.47 3.29
CA VAL A 33 2.12 3.02 2.14
C VAL A 33 3.19 4.06 1.80
N ALA A 34 2.87 5.35 1.82
CA ALA A 34 3.85 6.41 1.58
C ALA A 34 4.97 6.43 2.63
N ILE A 35 4.67 6.16 3.91
CA ILE A 35 5.68 6.04 4.97
C ILE A 35 6.58 4.83 4.71
N ILE A 36 5.99 3.67 4.41
CA ILE A 36 6.73 2.42 4.11
C ILE A 36 7.60 2.57 2.86
N ALA A 37 7.18 3.38 1.88
CA ALA A 37 7.95 3.65 0.67
C ALA A 37 9.34 4.27 0.94
N THR A 38 9.54 4.90 2.09
CA THR A 38 10.77 5.66 2.40
C THR A 38 11.92 4.81 2.98
N ASP A 39 11.66 3.57 3.42
CA ASP A 39 12.66 2.69 4.05
C ASP A 39 12.63 1.29 3.42
N TYR A 40 13.58 1.00 2.51
CA TYR A 40 13.62 -0.23 1.71
C TYR A 40 13.79 -1.49 2.56
N GLU A 41 14.70 -1.49 3.53
CA GLU A 41 14.96 -2.68 4.35
C GLU A 41 13.76 -3.02 5.23
N LYS A 42 13.15 -2.02 5.88
CA LYS A 42 11.94 -2.25 6.67
C LYS A 42 10.76 -2.66 5.82
N ARG A 43 10.66 -2.12 4.59
CA ARG A 43 9.63 -2.50 3.64
C ARG A 43 9.68 -3.99 3.31
N GLN A 44 10.85 -4.56 3.01
CA GLN A 44 10.98 -5.99 2.71
C GLN A 44 10.52 -6.87 3.89
N VAL A 45 10.91 -6.53 5.12
CA VAL A 45 10.47 -7.27 6.32
C VAL A 45 8.94 -7.21 6.49
N ILE A 46 8.32 -6.05 6.24
CA ILE A 46 6.87 -5.87 6.30
C ILE A 46 6.19 -6.69 5.20
N VAL A 47 6.68 -6.62 3.96
CA VAL A 47 6.15 -7.38 2.82
C VAL A 47 6.22 -8.88 3.09
N ASP A 48 7.34 -9.40 3.56
CA ASP A 48 7.51 -10.82 3.87
C ASP A 48 6.60 -11.29 5.01
N GLY A 49 6.38 -10.44 6.01
CA GLY A 49 5.45 -10.71 7.11
C GLY A 49 4.00 -10.75 6.65
N LEU A 50 3.57 -9.73 5.90
CA LEU A 50 2.19 -9.58 5.44
C LEU A 50 1.82 -10.56 4.32
N SER A 51 2.78 -10.95 3.47
CA SER A 51 2.56 -11.89 2.36
C SER A 51 2.13 -13.29 2.82
N LYS A 52 2.32 -13.61 4.10
CA LYS A 52 1.88 -14.88 4.71
C LYS A 52 0.41 -14.88 5.11
N SER A 53 -0.28 -13.74 5.01
CA SER A 53 -1.69 -13.63 5.36
C SER A 53 -2.60 -14.06 4.22
N ASP A 54 -3.66 -14.79 4.54
CA ASP A 54 -4.73 -15.13 3.60
C ASP A 54 -5.81 -14.05 3.46
N CYS A 55 -5.76 -12.99 4.26
CA CYS A 55 -6.73 -11.89 4.19
C CYS A 55 -6.59 -11.14 2.85
N PRO A 56 -7.66 -11.05 2.04
CA PRO A 56 -7.62 -10.35 0.75
C PRO A 56 -7.22 -8.88 0.88
N ILE A 57 -7.61 -8.22 1.97
CA ILE A 57 -7.25 -6.82 2.26
C ILE A 57 -5.73 -6.69 2.48
N ILE A 58 -5.11 -7.66 3.17
CA ILE A 58 -3.67 -7.66 3.42
C ILE A 58 -2.90 -7.94 2.13
N LYS A 59 -3.38 -8.85 1.28
CA LYS A 59 -2.79 -9.11 -0.04
C LYS A 59 -2.76 -7.85 -0.90
N ASN A 60 -3.87 -7.11 -0.95
CA ASN A 60 -3.94 -5.84 -1.68
C ASN A 60 -2.96 -4.77 -1.14
N ILE A 61 -2.73 -4.71 0.17
CA ILE A 61 -1.70 -3.81 0.75
C ILE A 61 -0.29 -4.22 0.29
N VAL A 62 0.01 -5.52 0.30
CA VAL A 62 1.31 -6.05 -0.16
C VAL A 62 1.55 -5.72 -1.64
N ASP A 63 0.54 -5.92 -2.49
CA ASP A 63 0.66 -5.65 -3.93
C ASP A 63 0.94 -4.16 -4.19
N ASN A 64 0.26 -3.25 -3.48
CA ASN A 64 0.54 -1.81 -3.57
C ASN A 64 1.95 -1.45 -3.11
N ILE A 65 2.49 -2.12 -2.09
CA ILE A 65 3.86 -1.89 -1.65
C ILE A 65 4.88 -2.37 -2.70
N LYS A 66 4.62 -3.50 -3.37
CA LYS A 66 5.49 -4.04 -4.43
C LYS A 66 5.56 -3.14 -5.68
N LEU A 67 4.48 -2.44 -6.02
CA LEU A 67 4.48 -1.44 -7.11
C LEU A 67 5.53 -0.33 -6.89
N ILE A 68 5.89 -0.05 -5.64
CA ILE A 68 6.93 0.92 -5.31
C ILE A 68 8.31 0.37 -5.68
N ASP A 69 8.58 -0.90 -5.40
CA ASP A 69 9.86 -1.57 -5.68
C ASP A 69 10.10 -1.72 -7.18
N GLU A 70 9.10 -2.15 -7.95
CA GLU A 70 9.20 -2.33 -9.40
C GLU A 70 9.55 -1.03 -10.13
N ALA A 71 9.01 0.10 -9.67
CA ALA A 71 9.31 1.39 -10.27
C ALA A 71 10.69 1.93 -9.87
N GLN A 72 11.30 1.50 -8.76
CA GLN A 72 12.64 1.95 -8.34
C GLN A 72 13.79 1.22 -9.06
N HIS A 73 13.50 0.11 -9.73
CA HIS A 73 14.46 -0.69 -10.50
C HIS A 73 14.31 -0.58 -12.03
N GLN A 74 13.47 0.33 -12.51
CA GLN A 74 13.41 0.81 -13.90
C GLN A 74 14.13 2.15 -14.04
#